data_AF-A0A3N5YL05-F1
#
_entry.id   AF-A0A3N5YL05-F1
#
_cell.length_a   1.000
_cell.length_b   1.000
_cell.length_c   1.000
_cell.angle_alpha   90.00
_cell.angle_beta   90.00
_cell.angle_gamma   90.00
#
_symmetry.space_group_name_H-M   'P 1'
#
loop_
_entity.id
_entity.type
_entity.pdbx_description
1 polymer ?
#
loop_
_entity_poly.entity_id
_entity_poly.type
_entity_poly.pdbx_seq_one_letter_code
_entity_poly.pdbx_strand_id
1 'polypeptide(L)' 'NGDEVRVFNDRGELRARARVTTRMIPGLVDIPQGAWWTPDAKGVDRRGCVNVLTSQRATPGARGNAQHTMLVEVRRA' A
#
# COMPACT_ATOMS: atom_id res chain seq x y z
N ASN A 1 -7.12 -10.96 12.52
CA ASN A 1 -7.74 -9.61 12.51
C ASN A 1 -7.05 -8.82 13.60
N GLY A 2 -6.48 -7.65 13.30
CA GLY A 2 -5.62 -6.89 14.21
C GLY A 2 -4.13 -7.21 14.08
N ASP A 3 -3.77 -8.32 13.43
CA ASP A 3 -2.40 -8.72 13.10
C ASP A 3 -1.70 -7.63 12.25
N GLU A 4 -0.41 -7.42 12.52
CA GLU A 4 0.42 -6.64 11.61
C GLU A 4 0.68 -7.44 10.34
N VAL A 5 0.59 -6.76 9.20
CA VAL A 5 0.86 -7.31 7.87
C VAL A 5 1.89 -6.46 7.16
N ARG A 6 2.69 -7.15 6.35
CA ARG A 6 3.59 -6.58 5.37
C ARG A 6 2.84 -6.46 4.04
N VAL A 7 2.75 -5.26 3.51
CA VAL A 7 2.23 -5.00 2.15
C VAL A 7 3.36 -4.45 1.30
N PHE A 8 3.62 -5.08 0.17
CA PHE A 8 4.79 -4.75 -0.64
C PHE A 8 4.59 -5.01 -2.12
N ASN A 9 5.42 -4.35 -2.92
CA ASN A 9 5.65 -4.67 -4.32
C ASN A 9 7.11 -4.35 -4.69
N ASP A 10 7.39 -4.25 -5.98
CA ASP A 10 8.69 -3.91 -6.54
C ASP A 10 9.21 -2.51 -6.15
N ARG A 11 8.32 -1.60 -5.73
CA ARG A 11 8.67 -0.19 -5.45
C ARG A 11 8.95 0.08 -3.97
N GLY A 12 8.34 -0.72 -3.08
CA GLY A 12 8.49 -0.49 -1.66
C GLY A 12 7.62 -1.38 -0.80
N GLU A 13 7.65 -1.08 0.50
CA GLU A 13 7.02 -1.87 1.54
C GLU A 13 6.49 -0.98 2.67
N LEU A 14 5.32 -1.34 3.20
CA LEU A 14 4.74 -0.75 4.39
C LEU A 14 4.24 -1.82 5.37
N ARG A 15 4.06 -1.40 6.63
CA ARG A 15 3.41 -2.16 7.70
C ARG A 15 2.05 -1.56 8.01
N ALA A 16 1.05 -2.42 8.19
CA ALA A 16 -0.31 -2.03 8.54
C ALA A 16 -0.96 -3.07 9.45
N ARG A 17 -2.01 -2.69 10.19
CA ARG A 17 -2.85 -3.66 10.93
C ARG A 17 -4.01 -4.13 10.06
N ALA A 18 -4.16 -5.43 9.91
CA ALA A 18 -5.20 -6.02 9.07
C ALA A 18 -6.58 -5.90 9.73
N ARG A 19 -7.50 -5.21 9.05
CA ARG A 19 -8.93 -5.23 9.35
C ARG A 19 -9.65 -6.19 8.39
N VAL A 20 -9.97 -7.39 8.86
CA VAL A 20 -10.65 -8.41 8.04
C VAL A 20 -12.14 -8.12 7.99
N THR A 21 -12.72 -8.08 6.79
CA THR A 21 -14.14 -7.74 6.59
C THR A 21 -14.69 -8.42 5.35
N THR A 22 -15.98 -8.75 5.36
CA THR A 22 -16.70 -9.32 4.21
C THR A 22 -17.13 -8.28 3.17
N ARG A 23 -16.81 -6.99 3.39
CA ARG A 23 -17.13 -5.89 2.46
C ARG A 23 -16.19 -5.80 1.26
N MET A 24 -15.08 -6.54 1.27
CA MET A 24 -14.08 -6.54 0.20
C MET A 24 -14.22 -7.82 -0.62
N ILE A 25 -14.14 -7.71 -1.94
CA ILE A 25 -14.09 -8.87 -2.82
C ILE A 25 -12.78 -9.66 -2.59
N PRO A 26 -12.77 -10.98 -2.83
CA PRO A 26 -11.54 -11.77 -2.75
C PRO A 26 -10.44 -11.20 -3.66
N GLY A 27 -9.21 -11.12 -3.14
CA GLY A 27 -8.05 -10.59 -3.87
C GLY A 27 -7.89 -9.07 -3.85
N LEU A 28 -8.82 -8.32 -3.23
CA LEU A 28 -8.72 -6.87 -3.06
C LEU A 28 -8.27 -6.51 -1.64
N VAL A 29 -7.38 -5.52 -1.55
CA VAL A 29 -7.05 -4.84 -0.29
C VAL A 29 -7.36 -3.36 -0.41
N ASP A 30 -7.91 -2.80 0.66
CA ASP A 30 -8.17 -1.36 0.79
C ASP A 30 -7.16 -0.76 1.77
N ILE A 31 -6.46 0.28 1.33
CA ILE A 31 -5.52 1.06 2.15
C ILE A 31 -5.89 2.53 1.99
N PRO A 32 -6.46 3.16 3.04
CA PRO A 32 -6.81 4.57 2.99
C PRO A 32 -5.60 5.47 2.74
N GLN A 33 -5.79 6.50 1.93
CA GLN A 33 -4.79 7.55 1.75
C GLN A 33 -4.71 8.44 3.00
N GLY A 34 -3.54 9.05 3.24
CA GLY A 34 -3.35 10.13 4.22
C GLY A 34 -2.40 9.79 5.36
N ALA A 35 -1.96 8.53 5.47
CA ALA A 35 -0.94 8.15 6.43
C ALA A 35 0.40 8.87 6.13
N TRP A 36 1.01 9.41 7.18
CA TRP A 36 2.32 10.06 7.12
C TRP A 36 3.42 9.03 6.85
N TRP A 37 4.25 9.30 5.83
CA TRP A 37 5.43 8.49 5.55
C TRP A 37 6.41 8.55 6.73
N THR A 38 6.68 7.40 7.34
CA THR A 38 7.54 7.24 8.52
C THR A 38 8.41 5.99 8.31
N PRO A 39 9.47 6.08 7.51
CA PRO A 39 10.34 4.95 7.22
C PRO A 39 11.21 4.59 8.43
N ASP A 40 11.48 3.31 8.61
CA ASP A 40 12.54 2.85 9.51
C ASP A 40 13.93 2.91 8.82
N ALA A 41 14.97 2.46 9.52
CA ALA A 41 16.34 2.44 9.01
C ALA A 41 16.54 1.58 7.74
N LYS A 42 15.57 0.70 7.40
CA LYS A 42 15.56 -0.12 6.18
C LYS A 42 14.67 0.47 5.08
N GLY A 43 14.11 1.66 5.30
CA GLY A 43 13.20 2.31 4.36
C GLY A 43 11.77 1.77 4.38
N VAL A 44 11.42 0.88 5.32
CA VAL A 44 10.08 0.32 5.43
C VAL A 44 9.17 1.30 6.15
N ASP A 45 8.06 1.66 5.53
CA ASP A 45 7.09 2.55 6.15
C ASP A 45 6.33 1.86 7.30
N ARG A 46 6.28 2.52 8.46
CA ARG A 46 5.67 1.95 9.68
C ARG A 46 4.25 2.46 9.98
N ARG A 47 3.67 3.30 9.12
CA ARG A 47 2.37 3.95 9.36
C ARG A 47 1.32 3.70 8.28
N GLY A 48 1.66 3.00 7.21
CA GLY A 48 0.75 2.64 6.13
C GLY A 48 0.64 3.68 5.01
N CYS A 49 1.72 4.41 4.70
CA CYS A 49 1.73 5.37 3.60
C CYS A 49 1.63 4.66 2.25
N VAL A 50 0.40 4.59 1.69
CA VAL A 50 0.10 3.86 0.44
C VAL A 50 0.91 4.33 -0.76
N ASN A 51 1.33 5.60 -0.78
CA ASN A 51 2.14 6.15 -1.87
C ASN A 51 3.49 5.45 -2.05
N VAL A 52 3.99 4.74 -1.03
CA VAL A 52 5.18 3.87 -1.12
C VAL A 52 5.00 2.78 -2.19
N LEU A 53 3.76 2.38 -2.49
CA LEU A 53 3.43 1.30 -3.42
C LEU A 53 3.08 1.81 -4.83
N THR A 54 2.88 3.12 -4.99
CA THR A 54 2.38 3.75 -6.23
C THR A 54 3.49 3.92 -7.28
N SER A 55 3.10 3.96 -8.56
CA SER A 55 4.00 4.31 -9.67
C SER A 55 4.09 5.82 -9.87
N GLN A 56 5.29 6.31 -10.17
CA GLN A 56 5.53 7.69 -10.60
C GLN A 56 5.30 7.91 -12.11
N ARG A 57 4.90 6.85 -12.85
CA ARG A 57 4.61 6.96 -14.28
C ARG A 57 3.33 7.78 -14.50
N ALA A 58 3.47 8.92 -15.17
CA ALA A 58 2.33 9.75 -15.56
C ALA A 58 1.46 9.07 -16.63
N THR A 59 0.16 9.35 -16.62
CA THR A 59 -0.75 8.83 -17.64
C THR A 59 -0.45 9.42 -19.03
N PRO A 60 -0.58 8.65 -20.13
CA PRO A 60 -0.18 9.12 -21.47
C PRO A 60 -0.97 10.34 -21.98
N GLY A 61 -2.26 10.44 -21.64
CA GLY A 61 -3.13 11.52 -22.13
C GLY A 61 -3.01 12.82 -21.34
N ALA A 62 -3.32 12.78 -20.04
CA ALA A 62 -3.43 13.98 -19.21
C ALA A 62 -2.17 14.26 -18.36
N ARG A 63 -1.15 13.39 -18.41
CA ARG A 63 0.03 13.45 -17.52
C ARG A 63 -0.33 13.48 -16.03
N GLY A 64 -1.46 12.88 -15.67
CA GLY A 64 -1.93 12.77 -14.29
C GLY A 64 -1.30 11.61 -13.53
N ASN A 65 -1.64 11.48 -12.25
CA ASN A 65 -1.22 10.36 -11.41
C ASN A 65 -2.06 9.10 -11.69
N ALA A 66 -1.44 7.93 -11.61
CA ALA A 66 -2.09 6.64 -11.85
C ALA A 66 -2.21 5.83 -10.54
N GLN A 67 -2.63 6.48 -9.44
CA GLN A 67 -2.50 5.94 -8.08
C GLN A 67 -3.29 4.64 -7.84
N HIS A 68 -4.39 4.40 -8.54
CA HIS A 68 -5.19 3.18 -8.41
C HIS A 68 -4.73 2.02 -9.30
N THR A 69 -3.64 2.20 -10.06
CA THR A 69 -3.03 1.12 -10.86
C THR A 69 -1.89 0.50 -10.05
N MET A 70 -2.22 -0.44 -9.17
CA MET A 70 -1.25 -1.10 -8.29
C MET A 70 -1.57 -2.59 -8.13
N LEU A 71 -0.52 -3.39 -8.12
CA LEU A 71 -0.55 -4.77 -7.63
C LEU A 71 0.40 -4.87 -6.45
N VAL A 72 -0.03 -5.62 -5.44
CA VAL A 72 0.68 -5.78 -4.17
C VAL A 72 0.55 -7.22 -3.70
N GLU A 73 1.51 -7.65 -2.89
CA GLU A 73 1.42 -8.87 -2.12
C GLU A 73 1.27 -8.53 -0.63
N VAL A 74 0.48 -9.32 0.09
CA VAL A 74 0.29 -9.19 1.54
C VAL A 74 0.76 -10.45 2.22
N ARG A 75 1.64 -10.29 3.22
CA ARG A 75 2.09 -11.37 4.09
C ARG A 75 1.89 -10.99 5.54
N ARG A 76 1.72 -11.99 6.40
CA ARG A 76 1.81 -11.78 7.85
C ARG A 76 3.22 -11.23 8.17
N ALA A 77 3.28 -10.19 8.99
CA ALA A 77 4.51 -9.46 9.30
C ALA A 77 5.53 -10.31 10.06
#